data_AF-A0A2V7V6B2-F1
#
_entry.id   AF-A0A2V7V6B2-F1
#
_cell.length_a   1.000
_cell.length_b   1.000
_cell.length_c   1.000
_cell.angle_alpha   90.00
_cell.angle_beta   90.00
_cell.angle_gamma   90.00
#
_symmetry.space_group_name_H-M   'P 1'
#
loop_
_entity.id
_entity.type
_entity.pdbx_description
1 polymer ?
#
loop_
_entity_poly.entity_id
_entity_poly.type
_entity_poly.pdbx_seq_one_letter_code
_entity_poly.pdbx_strand_id
1 'polypeptide(L)'
;MYRSPSALKEDARKRLAQSLNGRLADGLDLHNVYGTVRHAAKASSLPEYEAETRRDLDHVRLLADRIEAYLKGLRETRDLGETEDDQDTVDLLTGIIEEFEKHGWFLRATLEG
;
A
#
# COMPACT_ATOMS: atom_id res chain seq x y z
N MET A 1 -6.99 -19.99 -37.47
CA MET A 1 -5.86 -19.17 -36.94
C MET A 1 -5.67 -17.97 -37.87
N TYR A 2 -5.84 -16.75 -37.37
CA TYR A 2 -5.57 -15.54 -38.15
C TYR A 2 -4.06 -15.43 -38.44
N ARG A 3 -3.68 -15.27 -39.72
CA ARG A 3 -2.28 -14.98 -40.10
C ARG A 3 -1.94 -13.56 -39.65
N SER A 4 -0.90 -13.41 -38.85
CA SER A 4 -0.38 -12.09 -38.49
C SER A 4 0.09 -11.36 -39.74
N PRO A 5 -0.26 -10.07 -39.94
CA PRO A 5 0.22 -9.27 -41.06
C PRO A 5 1.71 -8.91 -40.95
N SER A 6 2.39 -9.31 -39.87
CA SER A 6 3.80 -9.04 -39.65
C SER A 6 4.69 -9.98 -40.46
N ALA A 7 5.60 -9.39 -41.25
CA ALA A 7 6.62 -10.11 -42.02
C ALA A 7 7.71 -10.77 -41.17
N LEU A 8 7.69 -10.59 -39.84
CA LEU A 8 8.68 -11.14 -38.92
C LEU A 8 8.44 -12.62 -38.63
N LYS A 9 9.52 -13.37 -38.38
CA LYS A 9 9.44 -14.74 -37.87
C LYS A 9 8.74 -14.76 -36.51
N GLU A 10 7.98 -15.82 -36.25
CA GLU A 10 7.10 -15.89 -35.08
C GLU A 10 7.85 -15.75 -33.75
N ASP A 11 9.05 -16.32 -33.65
CA ASP A 11 9.91 -16.22 -32.47
C ASP A 11 10.37 -14.77 -32.23
N ALA A 12 10.71 -14.05 -33.29
CA ALA A 12 11.08 -12.64 -33.22
C ALA A 12 9.87 -11.78 -32.83
N ARG A 13 8.67 -12.08 -33.35
CA ARG A 13 7.43 -11.40 -32.95
C ARG A 13 7.12 -11.59 -31.47
N LYS A 14 7.23 -12.81 -30.95
CA LYS A 14 6.97 -13.10 -29.53
C LYS A 14 7.94 -12.35 -28.61
N ARG A 15 9.24 -12.37 -28.94
CA ARG A 15 10.27 -11.64 -28.18
C ARG A 15 10.06 -10.13 -28.20
N LEU A 16 9.73 -9.57 -29.37
CA LEU A 16 9.43 -8.14 -29.50
C LEU A 16 8.16 -7.74 -28.75
N ALA A 17 7.09 -8.53 -28.85
CA ALA A 17 5.85 -8.28 -28.12
C ALA A 17 6.07 -8.33 -26.60
N GLN A 18 6.85 -9.29 -26.10
CA GLN A 18 7.16 -9.42 -24.68
C GLN A 18 8.02 -8.26 -24.17
N SER A 19 9.03 -7.84 -24.93
CA SER A 19 9.86 -6.67 -24.60
C SER A 19 9.06 -5.37 -24.62
N LEU A 20 8.20 -5.19 -25.64
CA LEU A 20 7.33 -4.03 -25.76
C LEU A 20 6.35 -3.94 -24.58
N ASN A 21 5.71 -5.05 -24.21
CA ASN A 21 4.81 -5.10 -23.07
C ASN A 21 5.52 -4.75 -21.75
N GLY A 22 6.75 -5.24 -21.56
CA GLY A 22 7.57 -4.87 -20.40
C GLY A 22 7.87 -3.38 -20.36
N ARG A 23 8.30 -2.79 -21.48
CA ARG A 23 8.64 -1.36 -21.54
C ARG A 23 7.44 -0.43 -21.44
N LEU A 24 6.27 -0.86 -21.91
CA LEU A 24 5.01 -0.13 -21.73
C LEU A 24 4.54 -0.19 -20.27
N ALA A 25 4.70 -1.33 -19.58
CA ALA A 25 4.44 -1.45 -18.16
C ALA A 25 5.41 -0.57 -17.34
N ASP A 26 6.72 -0.64 -17.65
CA ASP A 26 7.74 0.21 -17.03
C ASP A 26 7.44 1.71 -17.26
N GLY A 27 6.95 2.07 -18.45
CA GLY A 27 6.55 3.44 -18.80
C GLY A 27 5.30 3.93 -18.05
N LEU A 28 4.28 3.08 -17.90
CA LEU A 28 3.11 3.40 -17.07
C LEU A 28 3.48 3.53 -15.59
N ASP A 29 4.38 2.68 -15.10
CA ASP A 29 4.94 2.75 -13.75
C ASP A 29 5.77 4.03 -13.55
N LEU A 30 6.46 4.52 -14.58
CA LEU A 30 7.18 5.81 -14.55
C LEU A 30 6.22 7.01 -14.47
N HIS A 31 4.98 6.88 -14.97
CA HIS A 31 3.96 7.94 -14.88
C HIS A 31 3.22 7.95 -13.54
N ASN A 32 3.18 6.82 -12.82
CA ASN A 32 2.61 6.70 -11.47
C ASN A 32 3.72 6.32 -10.49
N VAL A 33 4.36 7.34 -9.89
CA VAL A 33 5.64 7.28 -9.18
C VAL A 33 5.78 6.12 -8.16
N TYR A 34 4.72 5.49 -7.67
CA TYR A 34 4.79 4.27 -6.83
C TYR A 34 3.72 3.20 -7.11
N GLY A 35 3.43 2.88 -8.38
CA GLY A 35 2.33 1.99 -8.77
C GLY A 35 2.48 0.47 -8.55
N THR A 36 3.59 -0.02 -7.97
CA THR A 36 3.80 -1.48 -7.81
C THR A 36 3.71 -1.93 -6.36
N VAL A 37 3.27 -3.19 -6.14
CA VAL A 37 3.28 -3.82 -4.81
C VAL A 37 4.66 -3.80 -4.17
N ARG A 38 5.75 -3.89 -4.97
CA ARG A 38 7.13 -3.77 -4.47
C ARG A 38 7.46 -2.38 -3.97
N HIS A 39 6.93 -1.34 -4.61
CA HIS A 39 7.09 0.04 -4.13
C HIS A 39 6.32 0.27 -2.84
N ALA A 40 5.07 -0.19 -2.75
CA ALA A 40 4.30 -0.14 -1.52
C ALA A 40 4.99 -0.89 -0.37
N ALA A 41 5.49 -2.10 -0.62
CA ALA A 41 6.24 -2.88 0.37
C ALA A 41 7.53 -2.17 0.82
N LYS A 42 8.26 -1.53 -0.10
CA LYS A 42 9.49 -0.77 0.21
C LYS A 42 9.21 0.50 1.03
N ALA A 43 8.08 1.17 0.78
CA ALA A 43 7.73 2.42 1.43
C ALA A 43 6.99 2.22 2.77
N SER A 44 6.39 1.05 2.99
CA SER A 44 5.66 0.74 4.22
C SER A 44 6.58 0.74 5.44
N SER A 45 6.15 1.43 6.49
CA SER A 45 6.75 1.36 7.83
C SER A 45 6.03 0.37 8.76
N LEU A 46 4.96 -0.28 8.27
CA LEU A 46 4.17 -1.21 9.07
C LEU A 46 4.93 -2.52 9.29
N PRO A 47 4.83 -3.12 10.50
CA PRO A 47 5.47 -4.40 10.78
C PRO A 47 4.87 -5.53 9.94
N GLU A 48 5.74 -6.46 9.52
CA GLU A 48 5.37 -7.66 8.75
C GLU A 48 4.38 -8.54 9.50
N TYR A 49 3.28 -8.92 8.84
CA TYR A 49 2.26 -9.77 9.44
C TYR A 49 2.73 -11.22 9.52
N GLU A 50 2.77 -11.77 10.73
CA GLU A 50 3.20 -13.13 10.97
C GLU A 50 2.21 -14.12 10.32
N ALA A 51 2.58 -14.64 9.15
CA ALA A 51 1.73 -15.48 8.30
C ALA A 51 1.33 -16.81 8.96
N GLU A 52 2.12 -17.29 9.92
CA GLU A 52 1.87 -18.52 10.67
C GLU A 52 1.05 -18.30 11.95
N THR A 53 0.49 -17.12 12.15
CA THR A 53 -0.44 -16.87 13.26
C THR A 53 -1.68 -17.73 13.07
N ARG A 54 -1.99 -18.57 14.08
CA ARG A 54 -3.08 -19.56 14.03
C ARG A 54 -4.13 -19.36 15.13
N ARG A 55 -3.90 -18.44 16.07
CA ARG A 55 -4.78 -18.19 17.22
C ARG A 55 -5.56 -16.89 17.00
N ASP A 56 -6.87 -16.94 17.20
CA ASP A 56 -7.79 -15.84 16.86
C ASP A 56 -7.42 -14.52 17.55
N LEU A 57 -7.12 -14.53 18.86
CA LEU A 57 -6.74 -13.32 19.60
C LEU A 57 -5.33 -12.81 19.26
N ASP A 58 -4.43 -13.67 18.77
CA ASP A 58 -3.11 -13.21 18.31
C ASP A 58 -3.28 -12.34 17.05
N HIS A 59 -4.24 -12.67 16.17
CA HIS A 59 -4.57 -11.82 15.02
C HIS A 59 -5.10 -10.46 15.45
N VAL A 60 -5.95 -10.41 16.48
CA VAL A 60 -6.47 -9.15 17.04
C VAL A 60 -5.33 -8.29 17.59
N ARG A 61 -4.39 -8.90 18.34
CA ARG A 61 -3.21 -8.21 18.86
C ARG A 61 -2.33 -7.67 17.74
N LEU A 62 -2.03 -8.49 16.75
CA LEU A 62 -1.25 -8.10 15.58
C LEU A 62 -1.91 -6.95 14.79
N LEU A 63 -3.24 -6.94 14.68
CA LEU A 63 -3.95 -5.87 14.01
C LEU A 63 -3.94 -4.57 14.84
N ALA A 64 -4.12 -4.68 16.16
CA ALA A 64 -4.04 -3.53 17.06
C ALA A 64 -2.66 -2.86 16.98
N ASP A 65 -1.58 -3.63 17.08
CA ASP A 65 -0.19 -3.14 16.98
C ASP A 65 0.05 -2.37 15.65
N ARG A 66 -0.54 -2.84 14.55
CA ARG A 66 -0.43 -2.21 13.22
C ARG A 66 -1.21 -0.92 13.11
N ILE A 67 -2.43 -0.89 13.64
CA ILE A 67 -3.24 0.32 13.68
C ILE A 67 -2.54 1.39 14.52
N GLU A 68 -1.90 1.02 15.63
CA GLU A 68 -1.12 1.96 16.44
C GLU A 68 0.10 2.51 15.69
N ALA A 69 0.85 1.65 14.99
CA ALA A 69 1.95 2.10 14.14
C ALA A 69 1.49 3.07 13.02
N TYR A 70 0.34 2.78 12.40
CA TYR A 70 -0.27 3.64 11.39
C TYR A 70 -0.71 4.99 11.96
N LEU A 71 -1.44 4.99 13.08
CA LEU A 71 -1.90 6.20 13.77
C LEU A 71 -0.74 7.09 14.21
N LYS A 72 0.38 6.50 14.64
CA LYS A 72 1.60 7.25 14.95
C LYS A 72 2.11 8.02 13.72
N GLY A 73 2.26 7.34 12.57
CA GLY A 73 2.72 7.99 11.34
C GLY A 73 1.77 9.08 10.85
N LEU A 74 0.45 8.87 10.97
CA LEU A 74 -0.54 9.90 10.62
C LEU A 74 -0.43 11.15 11.50
N ARG A 75 -0.23 10.98 12.81
CA ARG A 75 -0.03 12.11 13.75
C ARG A 75 1.23 12.89 13.41
N GLU A 76 2.35 12.21 13.22
CA GLU A 76 3.61 12.85 12.82
C GLU A 76 3.46 13.62 11.49
N THR A 77 2.70 13.07 10.54
CA THR A 77 2.43 13.74 9.26
C THR A 77 1.48 14.93 9.42
N ARG A 78 0.48 14.83 10.29
CA ARG A 78 -0.43 15.93 10.59
C ARG A 78 0.31 17.08 11.28
N ASP A 79 1.19 16.78 12.23
CA ASP A 79 2.03 17.78 12.91
C ASP A 79 2.95 18.52 11.91
N LEU A 80 3.40 17.83 10.86
CA LEU A 80 4.09 18.46 9.72
C LEU A 80 3.14 19.38 8.94
N GLY A 81 1.92 18.94 8.64
CA GLY A 81 0.89 19.78 8.01
C GLY A 81 0.59 21.05 8.80
N GLU A 82 0.51 20.95 10.13
CA GLU A 82 0.36 22.11 11.02
C GLU A 82 1.57 23.05 10.95
N THR A 83 2.79 22.50 10.87
CA THR A 83 4.05 23.27 10.78
C THR A 83 4.14 24.04 9.46
N GLU A 84 3.66 23.46 8.37
CA GLU A 84 3.69 24.03 7.01
C GLU A 84 2.43 24.88 6.69
N ASP A 85 1.51 25.04 7.64
CA ASP A 85 0.23 25.77 7.50
C ASP A 85 -0.67 25.22 6.37
N ASP A 86 -0.65 23.90 6.14
CA ASP A 86 -1.53 23.19 5.20
C ASP A 86 -2.77 22.63 5.93
N GLN A 87 -3.75 23.51 6.15
CA GLN A 87 -4.96 23.17 6.91
C GLN A 87 -5.83 22.09 6.24
N ASP A 88 -5.86 22.03 4.90
CA ASP A 88 -6.63 21.00 4.19
C ASP A 88 -6.05 19.59 4.45
N THR A 89 -4.72 19.48 4.46
CA THR A 89 -4.04 18.23 4.84
C THR A 89 -4.26 17.88 6.30
N VAL A 90 -4.23 18.87 7.20
CA VAL A 90 -4.49 18.67 8.64
C VAL A 90 -5.91 18.12 8.88
N ASP A 91 -6.91 18.71 8.21
CA ASP A 91 -8.31 18.29 8.32
C ASP A 91 -8.52 16.86 7.77
N LEU A 92 -7.95 16.56 6.60
CA LEU A 92 -7.99 15.23 6.01
C LEU A 92 -7.40 14.18 6.95
N LEU A 93 -6.20 14.42 7.48
CA LEU A 93 -5.51 13.48 8.37
C LEU A 93 -6.24 13.33 9.70
N THR A 94 -6.86 14.38 10.22
CA THR A 94 -7.66 14.33 11.45
C THR A 94 -8.84 13.37 11.30
N GLY A 95 -9.59 13.47 10.21
CA GLY A 95 -10.70 12.55 9.94
C GLY A 95 -10.26 11.07 9.87
N ILE A 96 -9.14 10.80 9.21
CA ILE A 96 -8.58 9.44 9.13
C ILE A 96 -8.14 8.92 10.51
N ILE A 97 -7.48 9.78 11.31
CA ILE A 97 -7.04 9.44 12.67
C ILE A 97 -8.24 9.07 13.55
N GLU A 98 -9.32 9.85 13.51
CA GLU A 98 -10.53 9.58 14.31
C GLU A 98 -11.16 8.22 13.98
N GLU A 99 -11.25 7.88 12.69
CA GLU A 99 -11.78 6.59 12.24
C GLU A 99 -10.93 5.42 12.76
N PHE A 100 -9.60 5.50 12.58
CA PHE A 100 -8.71 4.42 12.97
C PHE A 100 -8.51 4.31 14.48
N GLU A 101 -8.64 5.40 15.25
CA GLU A 101 -8.69 5.33 16.71
C GLU A 101 -9.89 4.53 17.20
N LYS A 102 -11.05 4.70 16.55
CA LYS A 102 -12.24 3.91 16.87
C LYS A 102 -12.02 2.42 16.55
N HIS A 103 -11.39 2.10 15.42
CA HIS A 103 -11.01 0.72 15.10
C HIS A 103 -10.02 0.14 16.12
N GLY A 104 -8.97 0.89 16.46
CA GLY A 104 -7.99 0.49 17.47
C GLY A 104 -8.63 0.25 18.83
N TRP A 105 -9.58 1.11 19.23
CA TRP A 105 -10.35 0.95 20.46
C TRP A 105 -11.13 -0.36 20.49
N PHE A 106 -11.86 -0.71 19.42
CA PHE A 106 -12.60 -1.98 19.37
C PHE A 106 -11.68 -3.20 19.53
N LEU A 107 -10.50 -3.17 18.90
CA LEU A 107 -9.54 -4.27 18.98
C LEU A 107 -8.95 -4.40 20.39
N ARG A 108 -8.52 -3.29 21.00
CA ARG A 108 -8.00 -3.28 22.38
C ARG A 108 -9.07 -3.74 23.37
N ALA A 109 -10.29 -3.25 23.25
CA ALA A 109 -11.41 -3.67 24.09
C ALA A 109 -11.70 -5.18 23.96
N THR A 110 -11.52 -5.76 22.76
CA THR A 110 -11.68 -7.20 22.54
C THR A 110 -10.57 -8.03 23.20
N LEU A 111 -9.37 -7.47 23.40
CA LEU A 111 -8.25 -8.14 24.07
C LEU A 111 -8.33 -8.05 25.60
N GLU A 112 -9.01 -7.04 26.13
CA GLU A 112 -9.18 -6.80 27.56
C GLU A 112 -10.44 -7.49 28.16
N GLY A 113 -11.35 -7.98 27.31
CA GLY A 113 -12.57 -8.68 27.69
C GLY A 113 -12.42 -10.19 27.81
#